data_AF-A0A496BA27-F1
#
_entry.id   AF-A0A496BA27-F1
#
_cell.length_a   1.000
_cell.length_b   1.000
_cell.length_c   1.000
_cell.angle_alpha   90.00
_cell.angle_beta   90.00
_cell.angle_gamma   90.00
#
_symmetry.space_group_name_H-M   'P 1'
#
loop_
_entity.id
_entity.type
_entity.pdbx_description
1 polymer ?
#
loop_
_entity_poly.entity_id
_entity_poly.type
_entity_poly.pdbx_seq_one_letter_code
_entity_poly.pdbx_strand_id
1 'polypeptide(L)' 'MISEGHWKVLQKTNRMLTLNWETLVKARIEGDQKRIKLAEMSYFQSLRSVLSATQNAVVTERAR' A
#
# COMPACT_ATOMS: atom_id res chain seq x y z
N MET A 1 14.19 8.56 -15.04
CA MET A 1 13.79 7.13 -15.03
C MET A 1 13.92 6.59 -13.62
N ILE A 2 12.81 6.17 -12.99
CA ILE A 2 12.80 5.61 -11.63
C ILE A 2 13.85 4.50 -11.54
N SER A 3 14.70 4.53 -10.51
CA SER A 3 15.72 3.49 -10.30
C SER A 3 15.09 2.11 -10.12
N GLU A 4 15.79 1.05 -10.52
CA GLU A 4 15.30 -0.33 -10.35
C GLU A 4 14.97 -0.66 -8.87
N GLY A 5 15.76 -0.12 -7.94
CA GLY A 5 15.50 -0.24 -6.50
C GLY A 5 14.17 0.38 -6.08
N HIS A 6 13.89 1.62 -6.51
CA HIS A 6 12.61 2.26 -6.24
C HIS A 6 11.44 1.54 -6.92
N TRP A 7 11.64 1.04 -8.14
CA TRP A 7 10.62 0.26 -8.85
C TRP A 7 10.24 -1.01 -8.08
N LYS A 8 11.21 -1.77 -7.58
CA LYS A 8 10.96 -2.97 -6.74
C LYS A 8 10.22 -2.64 -5.46
N VAL A 9 10.57 -1.53 -4.80
CA VAL A 9 9.87 -1.06 -3.59
C VAL A 9 8.41 -0.71 -3.92
N LEU A 10 8.19 0.08 -4.97
CA LEU A 10 6.84 0.47 -5.43
C LEU A 10 5.98 -0.74 -5.78
N GLN A 11 6.56 -1.71 -6.51
CA GLN A 11 5.87 -2.95 -6.85
C GLN A 11 5.45 -3.73 -5.60
N LYS A 12 6.36 -3.88 -4.62
CA LYS A 12 6.07 -4.56 -3.36
C LYS A 12 4.97 -3.84 -2.57
N THR A 13 5.06 -2.52 -2.42
CA THR A 13 4.06 -1.75 -1.66
C THR A 13 2.69 -1.77 -2.33
N ASN A 14 2.64 -1.69 -3.68
CA ASN A 14 1.38 -1.78 -4.42
C ASN A 14 0.73 -3.15 -4.28
N ARG A 15 1.52 -4.24 -4.40
CA ARG A 15 1.01 -5.60 -4.18
C ARG A 15 0.40 -5.74 -2.79
N MET A 16 1.03 -5.16 -1.78
CA MET A 16 0.51 -5.21 -0.42
C MET A 16 -0.78 -4.40 -0.27
N LEU A 17 -0.86 -3.21 -0.87
CA LEU A 17 -2.09 -2.42 -0.90
C LEU A 17 -3.26 -3.23 -1.51
N THR A 18 -3.04 -3.91 -2.63
CA THR A 18 -4.04 -4.76 -3.29
C THR A 18 -4.53 -5.89 -2.38
N LEU A 19 -3.62 -6.63 -1.74
CA LEU A 19 -3.97 -7.72 -0.84
C LEU A 19 -4.78 -7.25 0.38
N ASN A 20 -4.43 -6.09 0.94
CA ASN A 20 -5.18 -5.52 2.07
C ASN A 20 -6.55 -4.97 1.64
N TRP A 21 -6.67 -4.45 0.41
CA TRP A 21 -7.97 -4.08 -0.15
C TRP A 21 -8.88 -5.30 -0.30
N GLU A 22 -8.39 -6.39 -0.89
CA GLU A 22 -9.15 -7.63 -1.02
C GLU A 22 -9.59 -8.19 0.34
N THR A 23 -8.71 -8.12 1.34
CA THR A 23 -9.01 -8.53 2.71
C THR A 23 -10.12 -7.68 3.33
N LEU A 24 -10.07 -6.36 3.13
CA LEU A 24 -11.12 -5.44 3.59
C LEU A 24 -12.46 -5.71 2.91
N VAL A 25 -12.47 -5.93 1.58
CA VAL A 25 -13.68 -6.27 0.84
C VAL A 25 -14.30 -7.55 1.38
N LYS A 26 -13.50 -8.61 1.60
CA LYS A 26 -13.98 -9.87 2.19
C LYS A 26 -14.58 -9.65 3.58
N ALA A 27 -13.88 -8.92 4.46
CA ALA A 27 -14.39 -8.63 5.80
C ALA A 27 -15.72 -7.85 5.77
N ARG A 28 -15.89 -6.93 4.81
CA ARG A 28 -17.14 -6.18 4.62
C ARG A 28 -18.29 -7.06 4.11
N ILE A 29 -18.02 -8.00 3.21
CA ILE A 29 -19.00 -8.99 2.74
C ILE A 29 -19.43 -9.91 3.88
N GLU A 30 -18.49 -10.35 4.72
CA GLU A 30 -18.76 -11.22 5.88
C GLU A 30 -19.51 -10.51 7.02
N GLY A 31 -19.50 -9.17 7.05
CA GLY A 31 -20.19 -8.38 8.09
C GLY A 31 -19.53 -8.40 9.48
N ASP A 32 -18.34 -9.00 9.62
CA ASP A 32 -17.60 -9.06 10.88
C ASP A 32 -16.98 -7.68 11.21
N GLN A 33 -17.64 -6.93 12.08
CA GLN A 33 -17.23 -5.59 12.49
C GLN A 33 -15.81 -5.51 13.08
N LYS A 34 -15.35 -6.56 13.77
CA LYS A 34 -13.99 -6.59 14.33
C LYS A 34 -12.96 -6.76 13.22
N ARG A 35 -13.21 -7.71 12.30
CA ARG A 35 -12.34 -7.91 11.13
C ARG A 35 -12.31 -6.71 10.20
N ILE A 36 -13.44 -6.04 10.01
CA ILE A 36 -13.52 -4.81 9.20
C ILE A 36 -12.57 -3.75 9.76
N LYS A 37 -12.65 -3.45 11.07
CA LYS A 37 -11.77 -2.44 11.69
C LYS A 37 -10.29 -2.78 11.53
N LEU A 38 -9.91 -4.04 11.72
CA LEU A 38 -8.53 -4.48 11.54
C LEU A 38 -8.09 -4.35 10.08
N ALA A 39 -8.91 -4.80 9.14
CA ALA A 39 -8.62 -4.72 7.71
C ALA A 39 -8.53 -3.27 7.21
N GLU A 40 -9.37 -2.36 7.74
CA GLU A 40 -9.28 -0.91 7.46
C GLU A 40 -7.95 -0.33 7.92
N MET A 41 -7.52 -0.64 9.16
CA MET A 41 -6.22 -0.20 9.67
C MET A 41 -5.08 -0.69 8.78
N SER A 42 -5.07 -1.98 8.40
CA SER A 42 -4.04 -2.56 7.53
C SER A 42 -4.05 -1.93 6.12
N TYR A 43 -5.24 -1.67 5.56
CA TYR A 43 -5.39 -0.97 4.29
C TYR A 43 -4.83 0.46 4.36
N PHE A 44 -5.20 1.24 5.37
CA PHE A 44 -4.70 2.61 5.52
C PHE A 44 -3.19 2.67 5.78
N GLN A 45 -2.64 1.74 6.56
CA GLN A 45 -1.19 1.62 6.73
C GLN A 45 -0.49 1.35 5.39
N SER A 46 -1.03 0.47 4.57
CA SER A 46 -0.45 0.15 3.26
C SER A 46 -0.55 1.32 2.28
N LEU A 47 -1.65 2.08 2.33
CA LEU A 47 -1.82 3.29 1.54
C LEU A 47 -0.75 4.33 1.90
N ARG A 48 -0.50 4.54 3.21
CA ARG A 48 0.59 5.41 3.68
C ARG A 48 1.97 4.93 3.21
N SER A 49 2.22 3.62 3.21
CA SER A 49 3.47 3.06 2.71
C SER A 49 3.66 3.30 1.20
N VAL A 50 2.60 3.16 0.38
CA VAL A 50 2.66 3.48 -1.06
C VAL A 50 2.95 4.96 -1.29
N LEU A 51 2.30 5.85 -0.54
CA LEU A 51 2.56 7.30 -0.63
C LEU A 51 4.02 7.63 -0.29
N SER A 52 4.55 7.07 0.80
CA SER A 52 5.94 7.27 1.20
C SER A 52 6.93 6.72 0.17
N ALA A 53 6.70 5.51 -0.35
CA ALA A 53 7.54 4.92 -1.39
C ALA A 53 7.55 5.77 -2.68
N THR A 54 6.38 6.30 -3.07
CA THR A 54 6.22 7.17 -4.23
C THR A 54 6.94 8.50 -4.03
N GLN A 55 6.77 9.13 -2.88
CA GLN A 55 7.47 10.37 -2.54
C GLN A 55 8.98 10.18 -2.56
N ASN A 56 9.49 9.09 -1.95
CA ASN A 56 10.92 8.80 -1.96
C ASN A 56 11.45 8.60 -3.39
N ALA A 57 10.72 7.86 -4.24
CA ALA A 57 11.11 7.67 -5.63
C ALA A 57 11.17 9.00 -6.40
N VAL A 58 10.20 9.90 -6.20
CA VAL A 58 10.15 11.21 -6.84
C VAL A 58 11.27 12.14 -6.34
N VAL A 59 11.51 12.17 -5.03
CA VAL A 59 12.56 13.01 -4.43
C VAL A 59 13.94 12.58 -4.94
N THR A 60 14.22 11.27 -4.95
CA THR A 60 15.49 10.76 -5.47
C THR A 60 15.65 11.02 -6.97
N GLU A 61 14.56 10.97 -7.74
CA GLU A 61 14.60 11.31 -9.17
C GLU A 61 14.90 12.80 -9.41
N ARG A 62 14.33 13.71 -8.60
CA ARG A 62 14.57 15.16 -8.73
C ARG A 62 15.97 15.61 -8.29
N ALA A 63 16.65 14.80 -7.49
CA ALA A 63 18.01 15.07 -7.02
C ALA A 63 19.09 14.57 -8.01
N ARG A 64 18.70 13.91 -9.10
CA ARG A 64 19.57 13.47 -10.19
C ARG A 64 19.54 14.47 -11.34
#